data_AF-A0A3S4APZ6-F1
#
_entry.id   AF-A0A3S4APZ6-F1
#
_cell.length_a   1.000
_cell.length_b   1.000
_cell.length_c   1.000
_cell.angle_alpha   90.00
_cell.angle_beta   90.00
_cell.angle_gamma   90.00
#
_symmetry.space_group_name_H-M   'P 1'
#
loop_
_entity.id
_entity.type
_entity.pdbx_description
1 polymer ?
#
loop_
_entity_poly.entity_id
_entity_poly.type
_entity_poly.pdbx_seq_one_letter_code
_entity_poly.pdbx_strand_id
1 'polypeptide(L)'
;MSGRFPDAADLSAFWDLLYRGLDVHRQVPEERFDARRHYDATGRRKNTSKVLNGCWIRDPGLFDARFFNISPKEAEQSDPGQRLALETVYEALDMAGAVPDRTPSTRRERVGVFYGMASDNWREVNSGQNVDTFFIPGGNRAFTPGPLNYYFKISGPSASIDTACSSSLAAIHMACNSLWRNDCDTAIAGGTNVMTNPDNFAGLDRGHFLSRTGPIGLGKLPLRLYDFPDAAGVFGIDNPHSDTGGSTKVPELLLVHFLAFVEALDHYVPVTWEESLRERGAVGPSAALLPPRTYLLWAEDGVCKEAGDPRPEYRDDDPREMRWLLENRTDFGPNSWDVLLGAQGELVIERIAEANHFTMLKRGRNPSAVSAFLG
;
A
#
# COMPACT_ATOMS: atom_id res chain seq x y z
N MET A 1 20.71 4.59 0.31
CA MET A 1 19.42 3.88 0.50
C MET A 1 19.67 2.41 0.22
N SER A 2 18.97 1.50 0.91
CA SER A 2 18.87 0.09 0.55
C SER A 2 17.45 -0.41 0.86
N GLY A 3 17.06 -1.55 0.30
CA GLY A 3 15.78 -2.20 0.56
C GLY A 3 15.67 -3.57 -0.09
N ARG A 4 14.78 -4.40 0.46
CA ARG A 4 14.29 -5.65 -0.15
C ARG A 4 12.84 -5.46 -0.52
N PHE A 5 12.49 -5.84 -1.75
CA PHE A 5 11.14 -5.70 -2.29
C PHE A 5 10.67 -7.03 -2.87
N PRO A 6 9.37 -7.19 -3.16
CA PRO A 6 8.88 -8.36 -3.87
C PRO A 6 9.65 -8.62 -5.15
N ASP A 7 10.23 -9.81 -5.26
CA ASP A 7 11.10 -10.26 -6.36
C ASP A 7 12.34 -9.40 -6.68
N ALA A 8 12.70 -8.46 -5.81
CA ALA A 8 13.90 -7.64 -5.95
C ALA A 8 14.74 -7.68 -4.67
N ALA A 9 15.93 -8.28 -4.78
CA ALA A 9 16.90 -8.40 -3.70
C ALA A 9 17.64 -7.09 -3.40
N ASP A 10 17.59 -6.11 -4.30
CA ASP A 10 18.27 -4.82 -4.17
C ASP A 10 17.57 -3.74 -4.99
N LEU A 11 18.09 -2.50 -4.92
CA LEU A 11 17.54 -1.35 -5.62
C LEU A 11 17.67 -1.43 -7.15
N SER A 12 18.68 -2.13 -7.67
CA SER A 12 18.86 -2.30 -9.11
C SER A 12 17.83 -3.27 -9.67
N ALA A 13 17.61 -4.40 -9.00
CA ALA A 13 16.54 -5.33 -9.35
C ALA A 13 15.17 -4.67 -9.20
N PHE A 14 14.95 -3.87 -8.14
CA PHE A 14 13.71 -3.15 -7.96
C PHE A 14 13.46 -2.14 -9.09
N TRP A 15 14.51 -1.40 -9.48
CA TRP A 15 14.43 -0.49 -10.62
C TRP A 15 14.11 -1.21 -11.94
N ASP A 16 14.67 -2.40 -12.19
CA ASP A 16 14.34 -3.19 -13.39
C ASP A 16 12.85 -3.58 -13.43
N LEU A 17 12.28 -4.00 -12.29
CA LEU A 17 10.85 -4.32 -12.19
C LEU A 17 9.98 -3.10 -12.52
N LEU A 18 10.32 -1.94 -11.95
CA LEU A 18 9.60 -0.68 -12.20
C LEU A 18 9.73 -0.23 -13.65
N TYR A 19 10.96 -0.22 -14.17
CA TYR A 19 11.25 0.22 -15.53
C TYR A 19 10.54 -0.62 -16.58
N ARG A 20 10.36 -1.92 -16.31
CA ARG A 20 9.67 -2.86 -17.20
C ARG A 20 8.17 -2.98 -16.92
N GLY A 21 7.64 -2.31 -15.90
CA GLY A 21 6.23 -2.40 -15.51
C GLY A 21 5.80 -3.82 -15.12
N LEU A 22 6.66 -4.58 -14.44
CA LEU A 22 6.37 -5.97 -14.11
C LEU A 22 5.45 -6.11 -12.89
N ASP A 23 4.40 -6.93 -13.04
CA ASP A 23 3.59 -7.41 -11.93
C ASP A 23 4.22 -8.64 -11.27
N VAL A 24 4.46 -8.55 -9.97
CA VAL A 24 5.06 -9.60 -9.13
C VAL A 24 4.07 -10.20 -8.12
N HIS A 25 2.78 -9.86 -8.27
CA HIS A 25 1.67 -10.42 -7.52
C HIS A 25 1.51 -11.91 -7.84
N ARG A 26 1.46 -12.72 -6.79
CA ARG A 26 1.35 -14.18 -6.93
C ARG A 26 0.77 -14.80 -5.67
N GLN A 27 0.42 -16.07 -5.78
CA GLN A 27 -0.05 -16.87 -4.65
C GLN A 27 0.96 -16.87 -3.50
N VAL A 28 0.45 -16.95 -2.26
CA VAL A 28 1.25 -17.13 -1.06
C VAL A 28 2.25 -18.27 -1.26
N PRO A 29 3.56 -18.03 -1.11
CA PRO A 29 4.56 -19.07 -1.17
C PRO A 29 4.37 -20.10 -0.04
N GLU A 30 4.61 -21.38 -0.33
CA GLU A 30 4.39 -22.48 0.63
C GLU A 30 5.23 -22.33 1.90
N GLU A 31 6.40 -21.68 1.81
CA GLU A 31 7.28 -21.43 2.94
C GLU A 31 6.78 -20.34 3.90
N ARG A 32 5.70 -19.61 3.56
CA ARG A 32 5.01 -18.70 4.50
C ARG A 32 3.98 -19.45 5.32
N PHE A 33 2.99 -20.03 4.64
CA PHE A 33 1.95 -20.86 5.21
C PHE A 33 1.19 -21.60 4.10
N ASP A 34 0.53 -22.71 4.45
CA ASP A 34 -0.31 -23.47 3.52
C ASP A 34 -1.59 -22.68 3.18
N ALA A 35 -1.53 -21.92 2.09
CA ALA A 35 -2.63 -21.08 1.61
C ALA A 35 -3.95 -21.86 1.46
N ARG A 36 -3.91 -23.14 1.08
CA ARG A 36 -5.11 -23.95 0.83
C ARG A 36 -5.92 -24.16 2.11
N ARG A 37 -5.26 -24.28 3.26
CA ARG A 37 -5.92 -24.41 4.57
C ARG A 37 -6.62 -23.11 4.99
N HIS A 38 -6.12 -21.98 4.53
CA HIS A 38 -6.65 -20.65 4.86
C HIS A 38 -7.57 -20.09 3.78
N TYR A 39 -7.89 -20.86 2.74
CA TYR A 39 -8.81 -20.45 1.68
C TYR A 39 -10.25 -20.87 1.97
N ASP A 40 -11.19 -19.95 1.77
CA ASP A 40 -12.62 -20.27 1.71
C ASP A 40 -13.35 -19.32 0.75
N ALA A 41 -13.70 -19.82 -0.44
CA ALA A 41 -14.47 -19.08 -1.43
C ALA A 41 -15.83 -18.59 -0.90
N THR A 42 -16.43 -19.30 0.06
CA THR A 42 -17.74 -18.94 0.61
C THR A 42 -17.66 -17.77 1.59
N GLY A 43 -16.51 -17.59 2.26
CA GLY A 43 -16.31 -16.60 3.32
C GLY A 43 -17.00 -16.93 4.64
N ARG A 44 -17.49 -18.16 4.80
CA ARG A 44 -18.25 -18.61 6.00
C ARG A 44 -17.34 -19.19 7.07
N ARG A 45 -16.23 -19.82 6.70
CA ARG A 45 -15.28 -20.42 7.65
C ARG A 45 -14.52 -19.31 8.39
N LYS A 46 -14.28 -19.51 9.68
CA LYS A 46 -13.43 -18.61 10.48
C LYS A 46 -11.97 -18.74 10.06
N ASN A 47 -11.19 -17.67 10.23
CA ASN A 47 -9.74 -17.64 9.97
C ASN A 47 -9.35 -18.08 8.55
N THR A 48 -10.20 -17.72 7.59
CA THR A 48 -9.98 -17.93 6.17
C THR A 48 -10.20 -16.65 5.37
N SER A 49 -9.60 -16.61 4.20
CA SER A 49 -9.69 -15.54 3.21
C SER A 49 -10.12 -16.08 1.85
N LYS A 50 -10.79 -15.24 1.07
CA LYS A 50 -11.06 -15.43 -0.37
C LYS A 50 -9.86 -15.02 -1.23
N VAL A 51 -8.88 -14.33 -0.65
CA VAL A 51 -7.70 -13.80 -1.34
C VAL A 51 -6.46 -14.49 -0.77
N LEU A 52 -5.63 -15.04 -1.65
CA LEU A 52 -4.38 -15.72 -1.30
C LEU A 52 -3.19 -15.22 -2.11
N ASN A 53 -3.34 -14.08 -2.77
CA ASN A 53 -2.27 -13.51 -3.57
C ASN A 53 -1.71 -12.27 -2.88
N GLY A 54 -0.41 -12.04 -3.05
CA GLY A 54 0.31 -10.90 -2.52
C GLY A 54 1.63 -10.75 -3.26
N CYS A 55 2.43 -9.77 -2.83
CA CYS A 55 3.77 -9.55 -3.37
C CYS A 55 4.77 -9.92 -2.27
N TRP A 56 5.70 -10.84 -2.58
CA TRP A 56 6.50 -11.52 -1.56
C TRP A 56 7.99 -11.28 -1.76
N ILE A 57 8.69 -10.88 -0.68
CA ILE A 57 10.16 -10.91 -0.64
C ILE A 57 10.62 -12.36 -0.81
N ARG A 58 11.62 -12.61 -1.67
CA ARG A 58 12.22 -13.94 -1.78
C ARG A 58 13.06 -14.22 -0.54
N ASP A 59 12.93 -15.42 0.02
CA ASP A 59 13.79 -15.92 1.09
C ASP A 59 14.00 -14.97 2.30
N PRO A 60 12.93 -14.40 2.91
CA PRO A 60 13.07 -13.43 4.00
C PRO A 60 13.69 -14.02 5.28
N GLY A 61 13.86 -15.34 5.34
CA GLY A 61 14.51 -16.04 6.43
C GLY A 61 16.04 -16.05 6.36
N LEU A 62 16.63 -15.71 5.21
CA LEU A 62 18.09 -15.63 5.06
C LEU A 62 18.62 -14.44 5.87
N PHE A 63 19.70 -14.68 6.61
CA PHE A 63 20.32 -13.68 7.47
C PHE A 63 21.73 -14.10 7.90
N ASP A 64 22.70 -13.20 7.82
CA ASP A 64 24.07 -13.44 8.34
C ASP A 64 24.15 -13.14 9.84
N ALA A 65 23.69 -14.09 10.66
CA ALA A 65 23.69 -13.94 12.10
C ALA A 65 25.10 -13.73 12.69
N ARG A 66 26.14 -14.34 12.09
CA ARG A 66 27.51 -14.22 12.59
C ARG A 66 28.05 -12.82 12.37
N PHE A 67 27.79 -12.22 11.20
CA PHE A 67 28.17 -10.84 10.91
C PHE A 67 27.59 -9.87 11.95
N PHE A 68 26.32 -10.05 12.31
CA PHE A 68 25.63 -9.18 13.27
C PHE A 68 25.87 -9.52 14.75
N ASN A 69 26.76 -10.48 15.06
CA ASN A 69 27.00 -11.00 16.41
C ASN A 69 25.73 -11.54 17.11
N ILE A 70 24.83 -12.13 16.34
CA ILE A 70 23.58 -12.73 16.81
C ILE A 70 23.75 -14.25 16.85
N SER A 71 23.34 -14.88 17.95
CA SER A 71 23.42 -16.33 18.07
C SER A 71 22.42 -17.01 17.12
N PRO A 72 22.66 -18.26 16.64
CA PRO A 72 21.69 -18.96 15.80
C PRO A 72 20.30 -19.06 16.44
N LYS A 73 20.25 -19.25 17.77
CA LYS A 73 19.01 -19.34 18.54
C LYS A 73 18.27 -18.01 18.63
N GLU A 74 18.99 -16.91 18.77
CA GLU A 74 18.41 -15.56 18.73
C GLU A 74 17.88 -15.24 17.32
N ALA A 75 18.67 -15.51 16.28
CA ALA A 75 18.28 -15.27 14.89
C ALA A 75 17.01 -16.03 14.48
N GLU A 76 16.83 -17.26 14.97
CA GLU A 76 15.60 -18.06 14.77
C GLU A 76 14.36 -17.37 15.37
N GLN A 77 14.51 -16.72 16.52
CA GLN A 77 13.41 -16.05 17.22
C GLN A 77 13.22 -14.58 16.81
N SER A 78 14.20 -13.98 16.14
CA SER A 78 14.11 -12.64 15.58
C SER A 78 13.20 -12.59 14.36
N ASP A 79 12.29 -11.63 14.39
CA ASP A 79 11.40 -11.29 13.28
C ASP A 79 12.25 -11.03 12.01
N PRO A 80 11.95 -11.67 10.87
CA PRO A 80 12.58 -11.39 9.59
C PRO A 80 12.67 -9.90 9.27
N GLY A 81 11.65 -9.12 9.65
CA GLY A 81 11.62 -7.68 9.45
C GLY A 81 12.71 -6.92 10.21
N GLN A 82 13.08 -7.37 11.41
CA GLN A 82 14.21 -6.82 12.17
C GLN A 82 15.56 -7.23 11.56
N ARG A 83 15.67 -8.48 11.09
CA ARG A 83 16.87 -9.01 10.43
C ARG A 83 17.18 -8.29 9.12
N LEU A 84 16.16 -8.12 8.27
CA LEU A 84 16.28 -7.34 7.04
C LEU A 84 16.57 -5.86 7.30
N ALA A 85 16.05 -5.29 8.39
CA ALA A 85 16.40 -3.92 8.79
C ALA A 85 17.90 -3.79 9.10
N LEU A 86 18.51 -4.76 9.80
CA LEU A 86 19.95 -4.76 10.06
C LEU A 86 20.79 -4.78 8.78
N GLU A 87 20.47 -5.67 7.84
CA GLU A 87 21.15 -5.77 6.54
C GLU A 87 21.02 -4.49 5.72
N THR A 88 19.79 -4.01 5.53
CA THR A 88 19.52 -2.83 4.70
C THR A 88 20.07 -1.55 5.32
N VAL A 89 20.11 -1.43 6.64
CA VAL A 89 20.77 -0.29 7.32
C VAL A 89 22.28 -0.36 7.16
N TYR A 90 22.89 -1.54 7.30
CA TYR A 90 24.32 -1.71 7.04
C TYR A 90 24.69 -1.27 5.62
N GLU A 91 23.98 -1.80 4.62
CA GLU A 91 24.17 -1.46 3.21
C GLU A 91 23.95 0.04 2.96
N ALA A 92 22.92 0.64 3.55
CA ALA A 92 22.63 2.06 3.38
C ALA A 92 23.72 2.95 3.97
N LEU A 93 24.29 2.57 5.13
CA LEU A 93 25.40 3.29 5.76
C LEU A 93 26.70 3.14 4.95
N ASP A 94 26.98 1.94 4.45
CA ASP A 94 28.14 1.66 3.59
C ASP A 94 28.08 2.47 2.29
N MET A 95 26.93 2.45 1.61
CA MET A 95 26.66 3.26 0.41
C MET A 95 26.78 4.77 0.66
N ALA A 96 26.47 5.23 1.88
CA ALA A 96 26.62 6.63 2.27
C ALA A 96 28.07 7.00 2.67
N GLY A 97 28.99 6.03 2.77
CA GLY A 97 30.32 6.24 3.33
C GLY A 97 30.27 6.70 4.80
N ALA A 98 29.23 6.31 5.53
CA ALA A 98 28.97 6.70 6.90
C ALA A 98 29.75 5.82 7.87
N VAL A 99 30.98 6.24 8.18
CA VAL A 99 31.85 5.58 9.15
C VAL A 99 31.60 6.16 10.55
N PRO A 100 31.27 5.34 11.57
CA PRO A 100 31.03 5.83 12.93
C PRO A 100 32.20 6.65 13.49
N ASP A 101 31.90 7.76 14.15
CA ASP A 101 32.85 8.70 14.78
C ASP A 101 33.90 9.33 13.85
N ARG A 102 33.77 9.19 12.53
CA ARG A 102 34.70 9.78 11.55
C ARG A 102 34.54 11.29 11.44
N THR A 103 33.32 11.79 11.61
CA THR A 103 32.94 13.20 11.48
C THR A 103 32.04 13.62 12.64
N PRO A 104 31.88 14.93 12.93
CA PRO A 104 30.94 15.38 13.95
C PRO A 104 29.51 14.86 13.75
N SER A 105 29.06 14.76 12.49
CA SER A 105 27.72 14.28 12.14
C SER A 105 27.54 12.76 12.26
N THR A 106 28.64 12.00 12.33
CA THR A 106 28.63 10.54 12.44
C THR A 106 29.02 10.04 13.83
N ARG A 107 29.13 10.95 14.81
CA ARG A 107 29.28 10.57 16.21
C ARG A 107 28.06 9.78 16.67
N ARG A 108 28.29 8.69 17.40
CA ARG A 108 27.26 7.72 17.81
C ARG A 108 26.05 8.33 18.52
N GLU A 109 26.26 9.37 19.31
CA GLU A 109 25.20 10.12 20.02
C GLU A 109 24.44 11.12 19.14
N ARG A 110 24.95 11.37 17.92
CA ARG A 110 24.36 12.27 16.92
C ARG A 110 23.69 11.53 15.77
N VAL A 111 23.59 10.20 15.84
CA VAL A 111 22.84 9.38 14.89
C VAL A 111 21.48 9.00 15.51
N GLY A 112 20.38 9.28 14.84
CA GLY A 112 19.03 8.85 15.24
C GLY A 112 18.53 7.65 14.42
N VAL A 113 17.58 6.89 14.96
CA VAL A 113 16.95 5.71 14.32
C VAL A 113 15.42 5.80 14.43
N PHE A 114 14.73 5.80 13.29
CA PHE A 114 13.28 5.93 13.22
C PHE A 114 12.74 4.85 12.27
N TYR A 115 11.99 3.88 12.80
CA TYR A 115 11.54 2.74 12.00
C TYR A 115 10.05 2.48 12.13
N GLY A 116 9.39 2.34 10.98
CA GLY A 116 7.99 1.95 10.89
C GLY A 116 7.79 0.43 10.91
N MET A 117 6.93 -0.09 11.78
CA MET A 117 6.55 -1.52 11.79
C MET A 117 5.13 -1.66 12.33
N ALA A 118 4.21 -2.08 11.46
CA ALA A 118 2.77 -2.17 11.76
C ALA A 118 2.28 -3.58 12.13
N SER A 119 3.16 -4.58 12.07
CA SER A 119 2.84 -5.98 12.41
C SER A 119 4.02 -6.66 13.11
N ASP A 120 3.74 -7.64 13.97
CA ASP A 120 4.70 -8.50 14.66
C ASP A 120 4.37 -9.98 14.42
N ASN A 121 4.08 -10.31 13.16
CA ASN A 121 3.51 -11.61 12.79
C ASN A 121 4.42 -12.79 13.14
N TRP A 122 5.74 -12.61 13.11
CA TRP A 122 6.68 -13.65 13.51
C TRP A 122 6.46 -14.07 14.97
N ARG A 123 6.22 -13.09 15.85
CA ARG A 123 5.91 -13.34 17.27
C ARG A 123 4.60 -14.09 17.45
N GLU A 124 3.60 -13.76 16.65
CA GLU A 124 2.26 -14.33 16.78
C GLU A 124 2.21 -15.82 16.38
N VAL A 125 2.77 -16.16 15.21
CA VAL A 125 2.53 -17.49 14.61
C VAL A 125 3.78 -18.32 14.37
N ASN A 126 4.99 -17.76 14.47
CA ASN A 126 6.23 -18.52 14.28
C ASN A 126 6.91 -18.78 15.63
N SER A 127 7.50 -17.76 16.25
CA SER A 127 8.16 -17.92 17.56
C SER A 127 7.15 -18.16 18.69
N GLY A 128 5.90 -17.75 18.52
CA GLY A 128 4.79 -18.06 19.44
C GLY A 128 4.49 -19.56 19.58
N GLN A 129 4.92 -20.40 18.63
CA GLN A 129 4.77 -21.86 18.72
C GLN A 129 5.71 -22.48 19.77
N ASN A 130 6.83 -21.82 20.08
CA ASN A 130 7.81 -22.29 21.05
C ASN A 130 8.53 -21.10 21.71
N VAL A 131 7.85 -20.49 22.67
CA VAL A 131 8.32 -19.31 23.40
C VAL A 131 9.61 -19.64 24.17
N ASP A 132 10.62 -18.78 24.02
CA ASP A 132 11.91 -18.90 24.71
C ASP A 132 12.49 -17.51 25.00
N THR A 133 13.74 -17.48 25.45
CA THR A 133 14.52 -16.32 25.90
C THR A 133 14.43 -15.10 24.97
N PHE A 134 14.44 -15.29 23.66
CA PHE A 134 14.45 -14.19 22.68
C PHE A 134 13.07 -13.87 22.09
N PHE A 135 11.99 -14.48 22.59
CA PHE A 135 10.63 -14.29 22.08
C PHE A 135 10.18 -12.81 22.11
N ILE A 136 10.41 -12.12 23.23
CA ILE A 136 10.06 -10.71 23.37
C ILE A 136 10.99 -9.79 22.57
N PRO A 137 12.33 -9.81 22.77
CA PRO A 137 13.22 -8.89 22.05
C PRO A 137 13.23 -9.14 20.54
N GLY A 138 13.10 -10.38 20.10
CA GLY A 138 13.08 -10.74 18.69
C GLY A 138 11.76 -10.47 17.97
N GLY A 139 10.63 -10.40 18.68
CA GLY A 139 9.31 -10.30 18.07
C GLY A 139 8.57 -8.98 18.29
N ASN A 140 8.81 -8.27 19.39
CA ASN A 140 8.01 -7.10 19.74
C ASN A 140 8.39 -5.87 18.89
N ARG A 141 7.39 -5.21 18.29
CA ARG A 141 7.56 -4.02 17.43
C ARG A 141 8.36 -2.91 18.10
N ALA A 142 8.18 -2.69 19.40
CA ALA A 142 8.91 -1.65 20.15
C ALA A 142 10.44 -1.85 20.12
N PHE A 143 10.90 -3.09 19.87
CA PHE A 143 12.31 -3.42 19.78
C PHE A 143 12.87 -3.31 18.36
N THR A 144 12.08 -2.96 17.33
CA THR A 144 12.55 -2.84 15.94
C THR A 144 13.83 -2.03 15.77
N PRO A 145 13.97 -0.82 16.36
CA PRO A 145 15.22 -0.08 16.25
C PRO A 145 16.32 -0.61 17.19
N GLY A 146 15.98 -1.41 18.21
CA GLY A 146 16.89 -1.91 19.24
C GLY A 146 18.13 -2.62 18.70
N PRO A 147 18.00 -3.66 17.84
CA PRO A 147 19.14 -4.31 17.20
C PRO A 147 20.01 -3.34 16.38
N LEU A 148 19.40 -2.36 15.70
CA LEU A 148 20.13 -1.32 14.97
C LEU A 148 20.97 -0.48 15.94
N ASN A 149 20.35 0.03 17.00
CA ASN A 149 21.06 0.79 18.03
C ASN A 149 22.20 -0.02 18.65
N TYR A 150 21.95 -1.28 19.00
CA TYR A 150 22.92 -2.13 19.67
C TYR A 150 24.10 -2.51 18.78
N TYR A 151 23.85 -2.90 17.53
CA TYR A 151 24.91 -3.31 16.60
C TYR A 151 25.78 -2.12 16.18
N PHE A 152 25.16 -1.03 15.74
CA PHE A 152 25.87 0.18 15.28
C PHE A 152 26.35 1.08 16.42
N LYS A 153 26.00 0.75 17.68
CA LYS A 153 26.30 1.52 18.90
C LYS A 153 25.75 2.95 18.84
N ILE A 154 24.55 3.10 18.27
CA ILE A 154 23.87 4.39 18.12
C ILE A 154 23.15 4.74 19.42
N SER A 155 23.41 5.93 19.97
CA SER A 155 22.86 6.41 21.23
C SER A 155 22.02 7.69 21.11
N GLY A 156 21.78 8.18 19.89
CA GLY A 156 20.83 9.27 19.64
C GLY A 156 19.35 8.81 19.71
N PRO A 157 18.40 9.67 19.29
CA PRO A 157 16.97 9.37 19.33
C PRO A 157 16.63 8.04 18.65
N SER A 158 15.78 7.23 19.27
CA SER A 158 15.37 5.94 18.73
C SER A 158 13.88 5.72 18.92
N ALA A 159 13.15 5.45 17.83
CA ALA A 159 11.71 5.29 17.86
C ALA A 159 11.22 4.20 16.91
N SER A 160 10.35 3.32 17.44
CA SER A 160 9.48 2.46 16.65
C SER A 160 8.13 3.15 16.45
N ILE A 161 7.59 3.06 15.24
CA ILE A 161 6.49 3.91 14.78
C ILE A 161 5.44 3.04 14.13
N ASP A 162 4.19 3.17 14.60
CA ASP A 162 3.05 2.47 14.04
C ASP A 162 1.92 3.47 13.79
N THR A 163 1.75 3.80 12.51
CA THR A 163 0.61 4.54 11.99
C THR A 163 -0.03 3.74 10.85
N ALA A 164 -0.03 2.41 10.97
CA ALA A 164 -0.45 1.47 9.93
C ALA A 164 0.29 1.70 8.59
N CYS A 165 -0.42 1.86 7.48
CA CYS A 165 0.15 1.95 6.13
C CYS A 165 1.09 3.16 5.93
N SER A 166 1.00 4.19 6.77
CA SER A 166 1.84 5.39 6.68
C SER A 166 3.09 5.35 7.58
N SER A 167 3.34 4.23 8.27
CA SER A 167 4.38 4.13 9.32
C SER A 167 5.77 4.55 8.84
N SER A 168 6.19 4.16 7.64
CA SER A 168 7.51 4.53 7.10
C SER A 168 7.61 6.02 6.79
N LEU A 169 6.53 6.64 6.30
CA LEU A 169 6.49 8.08 6.05
C LEU A 169 6.43 8.88 7.36
N ALA A 170 5.70 8.39 8.36
CA ALA A 170 5.72 8.95 9.71
C ALA A 170 7.12 8.85 10.34
N ALA A 171 7.86 7.78 10.07
CA ALA A 171 9.26 7.62 10.46
C ALA A 171 10.19 8.66 9.83
N ILE A 172 10.07 8.86 8.52
CA ILE A 172 10.81 9.90 7.81
C ILE A 172 10.44 11.29 8.36
N HIS A 173 9.16 11.55 8.60
CA HIS A 173 8.71 12.82 9.17
C HIS A 173 9.32 13.09 10.55
N MET A 174 9.35 12.09 11.44
CA MET A 174 10.00 12.25 12.75
C MET A 174 11.51 12.41 12.64
N ALA A 175 12.17 11.68 11.74
CA ALA A 175 13.60 11.83 11.47
C ALA A 175 13.94 13.26 10.98
N CYS A 176 13.19 13.79 10.02
CA CYS A 176 13.38 15.17 9.53
C CYS A 176 13.20 16.20 10.65
N ASN A 177 12.19 16.03 11.50
CA ASN A 177 11.98 16.92 12.64
C ASN A 177 13.12 16.85 13.66
N SER A 178 13.68 15.67 13.94
CA SER A 178 14.85 15.53 14.82
C SER A 178 16.12 16.14 14.22
N LEU A 179 16.29 16.12 12.89
CA LEU A 179 17.37 16.84 12.22
C LEU A 179 17.16 18.36 12.33
N TRP A 180 15.96 18.88 12.03
CA TRP A 180 15.66 20.31 12.10
C TRP A 180 15.76 20.89 13.51
N ARG A 181 15.43 20.08 14.53
CA ARG A 181 15.55 20.45 15.95
C ARG A 181 16.95 20.22 16.52
N ASN A 182 17.87 19.71 15.71
CA ASN A 182 19.25 19.40 16.13
C ASN A 182 19.34 18.34 17.24
N ASP A 183 18.33 17.47 17.36
CA ASP A 183 18.36 16.30 18.25
C ASP A 183 19.39 15.27 17.77
N CYS A 184 19.60 15.20 16.45
CA CYS A 184 20.63 14.40 15.79
C CYS A 184 21.17 15.13 14.55
N ASP A 185 22.35 14.72 14.06
CA ASP A 185 22.99 15.27 12.85
C ASP A 185 22.90 14.31 11.65
N THR A 186 22.65 13.03 11.93
CA THR A 186 22.38 11.98 10.95
C THR A 186 21.17 11.18 11.42
N ALA A 187 20.26 10.81 10.52
CA ALA A 187 19.10 9.99 10.86
C ALA A 187 18.96 8.80 9.92
N ILE A 188 18.72 7.63 10.51
CA ILE A 188 18.34 6.40 9.82
C ILE A 188 16.83 6.31 9.89
N ALA A 189 16.16 6.37 8.74
CA ALA A 189 14.71 6.29 8.63
C ALA A 189 14.29 5.17 7.67
N GLY A 190 13.28 4.38 8.03
CA GLY A 190 12.81 3.28 7.20
C GLY A 190 11.55 2.63 7.73
N GLY A 191 11.21 1.48 7.16
CA GLY A 191 10.11 0.65 7.65
C GLY A 191 10.25 -0.79 7.17
N THR A 192 9.56 -1.70 7.85
CA THR A 192 9.60 -3.13 7.55
C THR A 192 8.19 -3.71 7.56
N ASN A 193 7.95 -4.67 6.68
CA ASN A 193 6.70 -5.42 6.61
C ASN A 193 6.97 -6.81 6.03
N VAL A 194 6.92 -7.83 6.88
CA VAL A 194 7.03 -9.23 6.48
C VAL A 194 5.81 -9.98 6.97
N MET A 195 4.98 -10.46 6.03
CA MET A 195 3.78 -11.19 6.37
C MET A 195 4.07 -12.68 6.52
N THR A 196 3.88 -13.20 7.73
CA THR A 196 3.94 -14.64 8.04
C THR A 196 2.64 -15.20 8.60
N ASN A 197 1.74 -14.34 9.08
CA ASN A 197 0.47 -14.73 9.69
C ASN A 197 -0.67 -14.76 8.66
N PRO A 198 -1.32 -15.92 8.40
CA PRO A 198 -2.48 -16.03 7.52
C PRO A 198 -3.72 -15.28 8.04
N ASP A 199 -3.82 -15.02 9.34
CA ASP A 199 -4.95 -14.29 9.93
C ASP A 199 -5.01 -12.84 9.45
N ASN A 200 -3.89 -12.25 9.01
CA ASN A 200 -3.90 -10.95 8.33
C ASN A 200 -4.76 -11.00 7.06
N PHE A 201 -4.63 -12.06 6.25
CA PHE A 201 -5.44 -12.22 5.05
C PHE A 201 -6.92 -12.42 5.39
N ALA A 202 -7.21 -13.19 6.44
CA ALA A 202 -8.58 -13.44 6.89
C ALA A 202 -9.24 -12.17 7.45
N GLY A 203 -8.50 -11.37 8.22
CA GLY A 203 -8.97 -10.11 8.79
C GLY A 203 -9.18 -9.04 7.72
N LEU A 204 -8.19 -8.84 6.84
CA LEU A 204 -8.26 -7.84 5.77
C LEU A 204 -9.34 -8.18 4.72
N ASP A 205 -9.53 -9.46 4.36
CA ASP A 205 -10.62 -9.86 3.45
C ASP A 205 -12.00 -9.69 4.10
N ARG A 206 -12.14 -9.98 5.40
CA ARG A 206 -13.38 -9.69 6.16
C ARG A 206 -13.67 -8.20 6.24
N GLY A 207 -12.63 -7.38 6.34
CA GLY A 207 -12.74 -5.93 6.28
C GLY A 207 -12.84 -5.36 4.86
N HIS A 208 -12.92 -6.20 3.83
CA HIS A 208 -13.00 -5.80 2.42
C HIS A 208 -11.83 -4.95 1.92
N PHE A 209 -10.67 -5.04 2.58
CA PHE A 209 -9.45 -4.31 2.18
C PHE A 209 -8.68 -5.01 1.04
N LEU A 210 -8.89 -6.31 0.83
CA LEU A 210 -8.18 -7.08 -0.18
C LEU A 210 -8.93 -7.13 -1.50
N SER A 211 -8.21 -6.86 -2.60
CA SER A 211 -8.75 -7.08 -3.94
C SER A 211 -8.78 -8.57 -4.28
N ARG A 212 -9.89 -9.01 -4.88
CA ARG A 212 -10.12 -10.41 -5.30
C ARG A 212 -9.62 -10.70 -6.71
N THR A 213 -9.47 -9.66 -7.52
CA THR A 213 -8.89 -9.66 -8.86
C THR A 213 -7.69 -8.72 -8.86
N GLY A 214 -6.65 -8.99 -9.65
CA GLY A 214 -5.56 -8.04 -9.89
C GLY A 214 -6.09 -6.68 -10.42
N PRO A 215 -5.22 -5.67 -10.54
CA PRO A 215 -5.60 -4.25 -10.57
C PRO A 215 -6.68 -3.91 -11.61
N ILE A 216 -7.61 -3.01 -11.25
CA ILE A 216 -8.74 -2.57 -12.09
C ILE A 216 -8.27 -1.54 -13.11
N GLY A 217 -8.59 -1.72 -14.39
CA GLY A 217 -8.17 -0.80 -15.43
C GLY A 217 -8.93 0.53 -15.41
N LEU A 218 -8.18 1.62 -15.34
CA LEU A 218 -8.65 2.99 -15.53
C LEU A 218 -7.89 3.52 -16.74
N GLY A 219 -8.61 3.87 -17.81
CA GLY A 219 -7.99 4.41 -19.03
C GLY A 219 -7.12 5.64 -18.74
N LYS A 220 -6.03 5.80 -19.51
CA LYS A 220 -5.04 6.86 -19.30
C LYS A 220 -5.62 8.25 -19.56
N LEU A 221 -5.73 9.04 -18.50
CA LEU A 221 -6.09 10.45 -18.59
C LEU A 221 -4.85 11.29 -19.01
N PRO A 222 -5.00 12.28 -19.92
CA PRO A 222 -3.87 13.06 -20.39
C PRO A 222 -3.36 14.01 -19.30
N LEU A 223 -2.04 14.28 -19.27
CA LEU A 223 -1.40 15.13 -18.25
C LEU A 223 -2.08 16.50 -18.09
N ARG A 224 -2.50 17.09 -19.22
CA ARG A 224 -3.22 18.37 -19.28
C ARG A 224 -4.54 18.39 -18.51
N LEU A 225 -5.16 17.23 -18.30
CA LEU A 225 -6.37 17.11 -17.48
C LEU A 225 -6.03 17.24 -16.00
N TYR A 226 -4.79 17.06 -15.56
CA TYR A 226 -4.42 17.30 -14.14
C TYR A 226 -4.16 18.77 -13.87
N ASP A 227 -3.54 19.48 -14.82
CA ASP A 227 -3.29 20.92 -14.72
C ASP A 227 -4.59 21.71 -14.54
N PHE A 228 -5.68 21.26 -15.16
CA PHE A 228 -6.98 21.93 -15.12
C PHE A 228 -7.66 21.91 -13.72
N PRO A 229 -7.95 20.76 -13.09
CA PRO A 229 -8.48 20.67 -11.74
C PRO A 229 -7.49 21.19 -10.68
N ASP A 230 -6.17 21.09 -10.88
CA ASP A 230 -5.19 21.73 -10.00
C ASP A 230 -5.32 23.27 -10.05
N ALA A 231 -5.37 23.85 -11.25
CA ALA A 231 -5.59 25.29 -11.44
C ALA A 231 -6.97 25.76 -10.95
N ALA A 232 -8.00 24.91 -11.05
CA ALA A 232 -9.33 25.16 -10.52
C ALA A 232 -9.43 24.90 -8.99
N GLY A 233 -8.33 24.51 -8.34
CA GLY A 233 -8.26 24.22 -6.91
C GLY A 233 -8.98 22.94 -6.49
N VAL A 234 -9.49 22.12 -7.41
CA VAL A 234 -10.19 20.86 -7.11
C VAL A 234 -9.31 19.95 -6.24
N PHE A 235 -7.99 19.97 -6.46
CA PHE A 235 -7.02 19.34 -5.59
C PHE A 235 -6.56 20.29 -4.47
N GLY A 236 -6.61 19.81 -3.22
CA GLY A 236 -6.05 20.56 -2.08
C GLY A 236 -6.94 21.64 -1.48
N ILE A 237 -8.20 21.82 -1.92
CA ILE A 237 -9.17 22.62 -1.15
C ILE A 237 -9.63 21.79 0.06
N ASP A 238 -9.22 22.27 1.23
CA ASP A 238 -9.39 21.72 2.58
C ASP A 238 -8.40 20.61 2.94
N ASN A 239 -7.18 21.02 3.29
CA ASN A 239 -6.35 20.22 4.20
C ASN A 239 -6.98 20.32 5.61
N PRO A 240 -7.58 19.24 6.16
CA PRO A 240 -8.16 19.26 7.51
C PRO A 240 -7.12 19.45 8.62
N HIS A 241 -5.83 19.57 8.27
CA HIS A 241 -4.70 19.82 9.16
C HIS A 241 -4.02 21.18 8.93
N SER A 242 -4.55 22.09 8.10
CA SER A 242 -4.00 23.45 7.97
C SER A 242 -4.83 24.47 8.73
N ASP A 243 -4.25 25.08 9.77
CA ASP A 243 -4.87 26.18 10.53
C ASP A 243 -4.87 27.52 9.76
N THR A 244 -4.13 27.58 8.66
CA THR A 244 -4.06 28.73 7.76
C THR A 244 -4.65 28.30 6.43
N GLY A 245 -5.91 28.65 6.14
CA GLY A 245 -6.66 28.23 4.95
C GLY A 245 -6.07 28.67 3.61
N GLY A 246 -4.93 28.10 3.22
CA GLY A 246 -4.20 28.36 2.00
C GLY A 246 -3.68 27.05 1.38
N SER A 247 -4.02 26.87 0.10
CA SER A 247 -3.58 25.75 -0.75
C SER A 247 -2.05 25.67 -0.83
N THR A 248 -1.49 24.50 -0.56
CA THR A 248 -0.11 24.17 -0.95
C THR A 248 -0.18 23.39 -2.26
N LYS A 249 0.45 23.92 -3.32
CA LYS A 249 0.58 23.26 -4.63
C LYS A 249 1.03 21.81 -4.42
N VAL A 250 0.38 20.87 -5.12
CA VAL A 250 0.73 19.44 -5.04
C VAL A 250 2.22 19.27 -5.37
N PRO A 251 3.00 18.55 -4.54
CA PRO A 251 4.42 18.31 -4.82
C PRO A 251 4.61 17.62 -6.17
N GLU A 252 5.55 18.11 -6.99
CA GLU A 252 5.80 17.59 -8.35
C GLU A 252 6.11 16.08 -8.37
N LEU A 253 6.75 15.56 -7.32
CA LEU A 253 7.03 14.13 -7.16
C LEU A 253 5.77 13.26 -7.03
N LEU A 254 4.70 13.81 -6.44
CA LEU A 254 3.44 13.08 -6.27
C LEU A 254 2.75 12.91 -7.63
N LEU A 255 2.85 13.90 -8.52
CA LEU A 255 2.32 13.83 -9.87
C LEU A 255 3.01 12.70 -10.66
N VAL A 256 4.33 12.58 -10.59
CA VAL A 256 5.08 11.50 -11.26
C VAL A 256 4.64 10.12 -10.77
N HIS A 257 4.48 9.95 -9.45
CA HIS A 257 4.01 8.69 -8.88
C HIS A 257 2.59 8.34 -9.33
N PHE A 258 1.70 9.34 -9.32
CA PHE A 258 0.31 9.18 -9.73
C PHE A 258 0.18 8.81 -11.21
N LEU A 259 0.99 9.43 -12.09
CA LEU A 259 1.02 9.10 -13.52
C LEU A 259 1.49 7.66 -13.77
N ALA A 260 2.51 7.19 -13.05
CA ALA A 260 2.98 5.81 -13.15
C ALA A 260 1.89 4.81 -12.71
N PHE A 261 1.13 5.14 -11.67
CA PHE A 261 0.01 4.32 -11.21
C PHE A 261 -1.11 4.27 -12.27
N VAL A 262 -1.49 5.40 -12.85
CA VAL A 262 -2.50 5.47 -13.93
C VAL A 262 -2.05 4.69 -15.16
N GLU A 263 -0.76 4.76 -15.52
CA GLU A 263 -0.20 3.97 -16.62
C GLU A 263 -0.28 2.46 -16.36
N ALA A 264 -0.02 2.02 -15.13
CA ALA A 264 -0.18 0.60 -14.77
C ALA A 264 -1.64 0.13 -14.86
N LEU A 265 -2.62 0.98 -14.51
CA LEU A 265 -4.03 0.64 -14.63
C LEU A 265 -4.50 0.63 -16.10
N ASP A 266 -4.02 1.54 -16.94
CA ASP A 266 -4.40 1.61 -18.36
C ASP A 266 -4.09 0.31 -19.14
N HIS A 267 -3.02 -0.39 -18.74
CA HIS A 267 -2.63 -1.66 -19.36
C HIS A 267 -3.51 -2.86 -18.96
N TYR A 268 -4.45 -2.72 -18.03
CA TYR A 268 -5.30 -3.82 -17.59
C TYR A 268 -6.52 -4.02 -18.50
N VAL A 269 -6.73 -5.27 -18.92
CA VAL A 269 -7.90 -5.68 -19.71
C VAL A 269 -8.76 -6.65 -18.88
N PRO A 270 -9.94 -6.23 -18.39
CA PRO A 270 -10.84 -7.11 -17.66
C PRO A 270 -11.44 -8.19 -18.58
N VAL A 271 -11.58 -9.41 -18.06
CA VAL A 271 -12.33 -10.51 -18.70
C VAL A 271 -13.64 -10.77 -17.96
N THR A 272 -14.61 -11.39 -18.62
CA THR A 272 -15.89 -11.72 -17.98
C THR A 272 -15.71 -12.70 -16.82
N TRP A 273 -16.66 -12.71 -15.89
CA TRP A 273 -16.70 -13.64 -14.76
C TRP A 273 -16.62 -15.09 -15.22
N GLU A 274 -17.35 -15.43 -16.29
CA GLU A 274 -17.33 -16.78 -16.88
C GLU A 274 -15.98 -17.14 -17.50
N GLU A 275 -15.32 -16.20 -18.18
CA GLU A 275 -13.97 -16.40 -18.72
C GLU A 275 -12.94 -16.57 -17.60
N SER A 276 -13.00 -15.72 -16.57
CA SER A 276 -12.15 -15.82 -15.39
C SER A 276 -12.32 -17.17 -14.68
N LEU A 277 -13.54 -17.71 -14.59
CA LEU A 277 -13.79 -19.05 -14.04
C LEU A 277 -13.24 -20.17 -14.95
N ARG A 278 -13.36 -20.02 -16.28
CA ARG A 278 -12.81 -20.97 -17.26
C ARG A 278 -11.28 -21.04 -17.22
N GLU A 279 -10.60 -19.90 -17.21
CA GLU A 279 -9.14 -19.83 -17.10
C GLU A 279 -8.61 -20.45 -15.81
N ARG A 280 -9.41 -20.40 -14.73
CA ARG A 280 -9.10 -21.00 -13.42
C ARG A 280 -9.46 -22.50 -13.32
N GLY A 281 -9.91 -23.14 -14.41
CA GLY A 281 -10.20 -24.57 -14.45
C GLY A 281 -11.51 -24.99 -13.77
N ALA A 282 -12.41 -24.06 -13.47
CA ALA A 282 -13.72 -24.34 -12.86
C ALA A 282 -14.77 -24.71 -13.92
N VAL A 283 -14.71 -25.92 -14.48
CA VAL A 283 -15.69 -26.40 -15.48
C VAL A 283 -16.37 -27.68 -14.99
N GLY A 284 -17.65 -27.59 -14.63
CA GLY A 284 -18.49 -28.74 -14.31
C GLY A 284 -19.88 -28.32 -13.75
N PRO A 285 -20.90 -29.20 -13.85
CA PRO A 285 -22.31 -28.88 -13.52
C PRO A 285 -22.57 -28.52 -12.04
N SER A 286 -21.55 -28.58 -11.17
CA SER A 286 -21.60 -28.19 -9.76
C SER A 286 -20.94 -26.83 -9.47
N ALA A 287 -20.32 -26.16 -10.44
CA ALA A 287 -19.53 -24.93 -10.24
C ALA A 287 -20.22 -23.67 -10.77
N ALA A 288 -21.51 -23.48 -10.45
CA ALA A 288 -22.18 -22.20 -10.66
C ALA A 288 -21.82 -21.24 -9.50
N LEU A 289 -20.57 -20.76 -9.46
CA LEU A 289 -20.20 -19.66 -8.57
C LEU A 289 -20.88 -18.40 -9.12
N LEU A 290 -21.90 -17.94 -8.42
CA LEU A 290 -22.57 -16.69 -8.76
C LEU A 290 -21.57 -15.53 -8.64
N PRO A 291 -21.65 -14.53 -9.53
CA PRO A 291 -20.85 -13.32 -9.42
C PRO A 291 -21.11 -12.63 -8.08
N PRO A 292 -20.11 -11.94 -7.50
CA PRO A 292 -20.33 -11.20 -6.26
C PRO A 292 -21.38 -10.11 -6.46
N ARG A 293 -22.16 -9.86 -5.41
CA ARG A 293 -22.98 -8.65 -5.33
C ARG A 293 -22.04 -7.44 -5.39
N THR A 294 -22.30 -6.55 -6.34
CA THR A 294 -21.42 -5.44 -6.68
C THR A 294 -22.20 -4.14 -6.50
N TYR A 295 -21.59 -3.20 -5.79
CA TYR A 295 -22.19 -1.91 -5.44
C TYR A 295 -21.48 -0.81 -6.21
N LEU A 296 -22.23 -0.05 -7.01
CA LEU A 296 -21.74 1.12 -7.74
C LEU A 296 -22.41 2.37 -7.15
N LEU A 297 -21.59 3.34 -6.76
CA LEU A 297 -22.05 4.62 -6.28
C LEU A 297 -21.55 5.71 -7.22
N TRP A 298 -22.46 6.34 -7.95
CA TRP A 298 -22.13 7.42 -8.86
C TRP A 298 -22.22 8.77 -8.16
N ALA A 299 -21.26 9.65 -8.42
CA ALA A 299 -21.45 11.07 -8.19
C ALA A 299 -22.26 11.64 -9.36
N GLU A 300 -23.29 12.47 -9.14
CA GLU A 300 -24.11 12.98 -10.27
C GLU A 300 -23.40 14.09 -11.06
N ASP A 301 -22.65 14.93 -10.37
CA ASP A 301 -22.04 16.11 -10.96
C ASP A 301 -20.67 15.81 -11.55
N GLY A 302 -20.34 16.57 -12.61
CA GLY A 302 -18.99 16.72 -13.11
C GLY A 302 -18.20 17.72 -12.27
N VAL A 303 -16.91 17.86 -12.56
CA VAL A 303 -16.11 18.97 -12.01
C VAL A 303 -16.63 20.32 -12.52
N CYS A 304 -17.11 20.38 -13.76
CA CYS A 304 -17.66 21.55 -14.44
C CYS A 304 -19.19 21.43 -14.49
N LYS A 305 -19.83 21.57 -13.33
CA LYS A 305 -21.27 21.35 -13.16
C LYS A 305 -22.12 22.34 -13.94
N GLU A 306 -21.77 23.61 -13.89
CA GLU A 306 -22.57 24.69 -14.47
C GLU A 306 -22.07 25.06 -15.87
N ALA A 307 -22.97 25.60 -16.71
CA ALA A 307 -22.62 26.02 -18.07
C ALA A 307 -21.53 27.11 -18.11
N GLY A 308 -21.42 27.91 -17.04
CA GLY A 308 -20.40 28.96 -16.89
C GLY A 308 -19.07 28.49 -16.28
N ASP A 309 -18.97 27.24 -15.84
CA ASP A 309 -17.74 26.74 -15.22
C ASP A 309 -16.59 26.68 -16.23
N PRO A 310 -15.35 27.00 -15.81
CA PRO A 310 -14.19 26.89 -16.68
C PRO A 310 -14.08 25.44 -17.17
N ARG A 311 -13.67 25.25 -18.42
CA ARG A 311 -13.45 23.93 -19.03
C ARG A 311 -12.12 23.94 -19.78
N PRO A 312 -11.39 22.83 -19.81
CA PRO A 312 -10.24 22.71 -20.68
C PRO A 312 -10.69 22.66 -22.14
N GLU A 313 -9.80 23.03 -23.07
CA GLU A 313 -10.02 22.79 -24.49
C GLU A 313 -10.08 21.27 -24.74
N TYR A 314 -11.18 20.81 -25.34
CA TYR A 314 -11.32 19.42 -25.75
C TYR A 314 -10.61 19.18 -27.09
N ARG A 315 -9.91 18.06 -27.18
CA ARG A 315 -9.21 17.60 -28.37
C ARG A 315 -9.81 16.29 -28.87
N ASP A 316 -9.60 15.99 -30.15
CA ASP A 316 -10.15 14.80 -30.78
C ASP A 316 -9.54 13.49 -30.23
N ASP A 317 -8.34 13.56 -29.66
CA ASP A 317 -7.64 12.44 -29.03
C ASP A 317 -7.92 12.29 -27.53
N ASP A 318 -8.82 13.09 -26.96
CA ASP A 318 -9.15 12.96 -25.55
C ASP A 318 -9.90 11.66 -25.24
N PRO A 319 -9.51 10.93 -24.18
CA PRO A 319 -10.24 9.77 -23.73
C PRO A 319 -11.63 10.19 -23.25
N ARG A 320 -12.64 9.34 -23.48
CA ARG A 320 -14.02 9.60 -23.02
C ARG A 320 -14.08 9.85 -21.50
N GLU A 321 -13.18 9.24 -20.75
CA GLU A 321 -13.04 9.33 -19.29
C GLU A 321 -12.76 10.77 -18.85
N MET A 322 -12.11 11.58 -19.68
CA MET A 322 -11.89 13.01 -19.43
C MET A 322 -13.21 13.76 -19.37
N ARG A 323 -14.10 13.54 -20.36
CA ARG A 323 -15.44 14.14 -20.37
C ARG A 323 -16.30 13.60 -19.24
N TRP A 324 -16.19 12.31 -18.94
CA TRP A 324 -16.89 11.67 -17.83
C TRP A 324 -16.54 12.27 -16.46
N LEU A 325 -15.30 12.74 -16.28
CA LEU A 325 -14.85 13.40 -15.06
C LEU A 325 -15.36 14.86 -14.98
N LEU A 326 -15.35 15.57 -16.10
CA LEU A 326 -15.60 17.00 -16.16
C LEU A 326 -17.07 17.37 -16.28
N GLU A 327 -17.85 16.64 -17.09
CA GLU A 327 -19.24 16.97 -17.37
C GLU A 327 -20.20 16.25 -16.41
N ASN A 328 -21.40 16.80 -16.24
CA ASN A 328 -22.44 16.14 -15.47
C ASN A 328 -22.82 14.80 -16.10
N ARG A 329 -22.98 13.79 -15.25
CA ARG A 329 -23.30 12.45 -15.71
C ARG A 329 -24.75 12.40 -16.15
N THR A 330 -24.96 11.84 -17.33
CA THR A 330 -26.29 11.56 -17.89
C THR A 330 -26.58 10.07 -17.95
N ASP A 331 -25.53 9.25 -17.90
CA ASP A 331 -25.59 7.80 -17.81
C ASP A 331 -25.09 7.34 -16.44
N PHE A 332 -25.94 6.59 -15.75
CA PHE A 332 -25.70 5.99 -14.44
C PHE A 332 -25.86 4.48 -14.49
N GLY A 333 -25.78 3.90 -15.69
CA GLY A 333 -25.85 2.48 -15.91
C GLY A 333 -24.69 1.73 -15.26
N PRO A 334 -24.63 0.42 -15.47
CA PRO A 334 -23.65 -0.47 -14.86
C PRO A 334 -22.21 -0.25 -15.35
N ASN A 335 -21.95 0.62 -16.33
CA ASN A 335 -20.63 0.87 -16.90
C ASN A 335 -19.87 -0.42 -17.25
N SER A 336 -20.54 -1.33 -17.99
CA SER A 336 -20.05 -2.64 -18.39
C SER A 336 -19.79 -3.66 -17.26
N TRP A 337 -20.06 -3.32 -16.00
CA TRP A 337 -20.01 -4.30 -14.90
C TRP A 337 -21.07 -5.40 -15.04
N ASP A 338 -22.20 -5.10 -15.67
CA ASP A 338 -23.23 -6.07 -16.04
C ASP A 338 -22.71 -7.10 -17.06
N VAL A 339 -21.86 -6.67 -18.00
CA VAL A 339 -21.19 -7.56 -18.95
C VAL A 339 -20.11 -8.38 -18.26
N LEU A 340 -19.30 -7.76 -17.40
CA LEU A 340 -18.24 -8.43 -16.68
C LEU A 340 -18.78 -9.44 -15.65
N LEU A 341 -19.89 -9.15 -14.98
CA LEU A 341 -20.50 -10.07 -14.01
C LEU A 341 -21.44 -11.08 -14.69
N GLY A 342 -21.97 -10.77 -15.87
CA GLY A 342 -22.97 -11.59 -16.54
C GLY A 342 -24.37 -11.50 -15.92
N ALA A 343 -25.35 -12.15 -16.54
CA ALA A 343 -26.77 -12.04 -16.21
C ALA A 343 -27.15 -12.48 -14.78
N GLN A 344 -26.24 -13.16 -14.09
CA GLN A 344 -26.43 -13.68 -12.74
C GLN A 344 -25.83 -12.77 -11.66
N GLY A 345 -25.17 -11.67 -12.06
CA GLY A 345 -24.55 -10.71 -11.15
C GLY A 345 -25.59 -9.79 -10.53
N GLU A 346 -25.56 -9.65 -9.20
CA GLU A 346 -26.39 -8.68 -8.50
C GLU A 346 -25.67 -7.33 -8.45
N LEU A 347 -26.10 -6.40 -9.30
CA LEU A 347 -25.61 -5.02 -9.30
C LEU A 347 -26.57 -4.10 -8.53
N VAL A 348 -26.03 -3.38 -7.55
CA VAL A 348 -26.74 -2.30 -6.84
C VAL A 348 -26.11 -0.99 -7.26
N ILE A 349 -26.91 -0.11 -7.85
CA ILE A 349 -26.44 1.19 -8.33
C ILE A 349 -27.18 2.29 -7.58
N GLU A 350 -26.42 3.16 -6.94
CA GLU A 350 -26.92 4.35 -6.24
C GLU A 350 -26.22 5.61 -6.73
N ARG A 351 -26.80 6.76 -6.39
CA ARG A 351 -26.34 8.07 -6.84
C ARG A 351 -26.22 9.05 -5.68
N ILE A 352 -25.19 9.88 -5.74
CA ILE A 352 -24.98 11.00 -4.82
C ILE A 352 -25.16 12.29 -5.62
N ALA A 353 -26.28 12.96 -5.33
CA ALA A 353 -26.56 14.29 -5.84
C ALA A 353 -25.62 15.34 -5.24
N GLU A 354 -25.43 16.45 -5.95
CA GLU A 354 -24.64 17.60 -5.50
C GLU A 354 -23.16 17.26 -5.16
N ALA A 355 -22.62 16.25 -5.86
CA ALA A 355 -21.26 15.78 -5.68
C ALA A 355 -20.64 15.37 -7.00
N ASN A 356 -19.33 15.58 -7.10
CA ASN A 356 -18.46 15.01 -8.13
C ASN A 356 -17.48 14.00 -7.53
N HIS A 357 -16.65 13.38 -8.39
CA HIS A 357 -15.72 12.32 -8.01
C HIS A 357 -14.76 12.71 -6.86
N PHE A 358 -14.42 13.99 -6.76
CA PHE A 358 -13.48 14.50 -5.75
C PHE A 358 -14.16 14.97 -4.46
N THR A 359 -15.49 15.14 -4.47
CA THR A 359 -16.23 15.76 -3.36
C THR A 359 -17.21 14.83 -2.67
N MET A 360 -17.43 13.61 -3.18
CA MET A 360 -18.39 12.66 -2.60
C MET A 360 -18.04 12.23 -1.17
N LEU A 361 -16.76 12.33 -0.76
CA LEU A 361 -16.30 12.02 0.59
C LEU A 361 -15.96 13.26 1.42
N LYS A 362 -16.29 14.46 0.94
CA LYS A 362 -15.98 15.71 1.64
C LYS A 362 -16.74 15.78 2.97
N ARG A 363 -16.01 16.06 4.07
CA ARG A 363 -16.53 16.10 5.43
C ARG A 363 -17.76 17.01 5.54
N GLY A 364 -18.81 16.51 6.19
CA GLY A 364 -20.05 17.27 6.44
C GLY A 364 -21.06 17.32 5.28
N ARG A 365 -20.72 16.78 4.09
CA ARG A 365 -21.66 16.71 2.95
C ARG A 365 -22.30 15.33 2.80
N ASN A 366 -21.53 14.38 2.28
CA ASN A 366 -22.03 13.08 1.82
C ASN A 366 -21.46 11.81 2.51
N PRO A 367 -20.48 11.87 3.45
CA PRO A 367 -19.96 10.65 4.10
C PRO A 367 -21.01 9.77 4.79
N SER A 368 -22.04 10.35 5.40
CA SER A 368 -23.13 9.58 6.03
C SER A 368 -23.95 8.81 5.00
N ALA A 369 -24.18 9.38 3.82
CA ALA A 369 -24.89 8.73 2.73
C ALA A 369 -24.06 7.59 2.11
N VAL A 370 -22.76 7.82 1.91
CA VAL A 370 -21.82 6.78 1.47
C VAL A 370 -21.73 5.66 2.50
N SER A 371 -21.64 5.99 3.79
CA SER A 371 -21.62 5.00 4.87
C SER A 371 -22.89 4.16 4.87
N ALA A 372 -24.07 4.79 4.80
CA ALA A 372 -25.35 4.07 4.77
C ALA A 372 -25.50 3.17 3.54
N PHE A 373 -24.93 3.55 2.40
CA PHE A 373 -24.91 2.73 1.19
C PHE A 373 -24.05 1.46 1.33
N LEU A 374 -22.91 1.57 2.02
CA LEU A 374 -21.98 0.45 2.21
C LEU A 374 -22.47 -0.57 3.26
N GLY A 375 -23.50 -0.21 4.05
CA GLY A 375 -24.06 -1.03 5.14
C GLY A 375 -23.41 -0.73 6.48
#